data_AF-A0A2W4D4G1-F1
#
_entry.id   AF-A0A2W4D4G1-F1
#
_cell.length_a   1.000
_cell.length_b   1.000
_cell.length_c   1.000
_cell.angle_alpha   90.00
_cell.angle_beta   90.00
_cell.angle_gamma   90.00
#
_symmetry.space_group_name_H-M   'P 1'
#
loop_
_entity.id
_entity.type
_entity.pdbx_description
1 polymer ?
#
loop_
_entity_poly.entity_id
_entity_poly.type
_entity_poly.pdbx_seq_one_letter_code
_entity_poly.pdbx_strand_id
1 'polypeptide(L)'
;MIDAIKNVASLAMTRGLGSIATDETSAASSAIASTPGTSPGAAGGTSFSSVMTSMAGDMVNNLKQAESASFAGMKGTMGTREVVDAVMQADQSLQTAIALRDKVVSAFLDITKMQI
;
A
#
# COMPACT_ATOMS: atom_id res chain seq x y z
N MET A 1 28.05 35.18 -10.39
CA MET A 1 26.59 35.06 -10.16
C MET A 1 25.77 35.59 -11.35
N ILE A 2 26.12 35.29 -12.60
CA ILE A 2 25.39 35.79 -13.80
C ILE A 2 25.05 34.69 -14.84
N ASP A 3 25.43 33.42 -14.62
CA ASP A 3 25.17 32.34 -15.59
C ASP A 3 23.85 31.57 -15.41
N ALA A 4 23.00 31.95 -14.44
CA ALA A 4 21.73 31.25 -14.20
C ALA A 4 20.64 31.55 -15.26
N ILE A 5 20.84 32.51 -16.16
CA ILE A 5 19.80 32.97 -17.11
C ILE A 5 19.85 32.23 -18.45
N LYS A 6 20.97 31.59 -18.82
CA LYS A 6 21.06 30.85 -20.09
C LYS A 6 20.33 29.49 -20.07
N ASN A 7 19.99 28.97 -18.89
CA ASN A 7 19.34 27.66 -18.74
C ASN A 7 17.80 27.71 -18.72
N VAL A 8 17.19 28.90 -18.79
CA VAL A 8 15.72 29.06 -18.85
C VAL A 8 15.21 29.06 -20.31
N ALA A 9 16.09 29.28 -21.28
CA ALA A 9 15.76 29.29 -22.71
C ALA A 9 15.55 27.88 -23.32
N SER A 10 15.94 26.82 -22.62
CA SER A 10 15.72 25.42 -23.04
C SER A 10 14.43 24.79 -22.51
N LEU A 11 13.62 25.52 -21.72
CA LEU A 11 12.39 25.00 -21.11
C LEU A 11 11.10 25.39 -21.83
N ALA A 12 11.17 26.10 -22.97
CA ALA A 12 10.01 26.75 -23.58
C ALA A 12 9.64 26.29 -25.01
N MET A 13 10.34 25.32 -25.61
CA MET A 13 10.07 24.90 -27.00
C MET A 13 9.85 23.39 -27.20
N THR A 14 9.47 22.65 -26.15
CA THR A 14 8.98 21.25 -26.28
C THR A 14 7.75 20.96 -25.42
N ARG A 15 7.04 22.00 -24.95
CA ARG A 15 5.69 21.88 -24.37
C ARG A 15 4.65 21.74 -25.50
N GLY A 16 4.83 20.75 -26.36
CA GLY A 16 3.76 20.14 -27.17
C GLY A 16 3.24 18.95 -26.37
N LEU A 17 2.06 19.04 -25.73
CA LEU A 17 0.77 18.71 -26.35
C LEU A 17 0.76 17.28 -26.90
N GLY A 18 0.75 16.31 -25.99
CA GLY A 18 0.57 14.89 -26.30
C GLY A 18 0.51 14.07 -25.01
N SER A 19 -0.69 13.66 -24.64
CA SER A 19 -1.03 12.80 -23.49
C SER A 19 -0.82 13.38 -22.09
N ILE A 20 -1.88 13.98 -21.54
CA ILE A 20 -2.44 13.76 -20.18
C ILE A 20 -3.64 14.68 -20.10
N ALA A 21 -4.83 14.13 -20.39
CA ALA A 21 -6.14 14.61 -19.93
C ALA A 21 -7.22 13.75 -20.60
N THR A 22 -7.46 12.56 -20.10
CA THR A 22 -8.78 11.90 -20.27
C THR A 22 -9.01 11.01 -19.05
N ASP A 23 -9.19 11.66 -17.91
CA ASP A 23 -10.06 11.14 -16.87
C ASP A 23 -11.42 11.81 -17.09
N GLU A 24 -12.47 10.99 -17.06
CA GLU A 24 -13.90 11.36 -16.94
C GLU A 24 -14.66 11.89 -18.18
N THR A 25 -15.70 11.10 -18.53
CA THR A 25 -16.90 11.46 -19.33
C THR A 25 -16.87 11.14 -20.83
N SER A 26 -17.14 9.87 -21.16
CA SER A 26 -18.23 9.52 -22.10
C SER A 26 -18.56 8.03 -21.96
N ALA A 27 -19.71 7.79 -21.34
CA ALA A 27 -20.41 6.53 -21.34
C ALA A 27 -20.79 6.10 -22.77
N ALA A 28 -21.05 4.80 -22.89
CA ALA A 28 -21.82 4.13 -23.94
C ALA A 28 -21.12 3.90 -25.29
N SER A 29 -20.41 2.77 -25.41
CA SER A 29 -20.79 1.71 -26.38
C SER A 29 -19.77 0.57 -26.38
N SER A 30 -19.95 -0.39 -25.47
CA SER A 30 -19.67 -1.82 -25.71
C SER A 30 -20.12 -2.64 -24.51
N ALA A 31 -21.42 -2.56 -24.24
CA ALA A 31 -22.12 -3.60 -23.51
C ALA A 31 -22.74 -4.53 -24.56
N ILE A 32 -22.14 -5.70 -24.79
CA ILE A 32 -22.81 -6.98 -25.09
C ILE A 32 -21.78 -8.02 -25.58
N ALA A 33 -21.00 -8.55 -24.64
CA ALA A 33 -20.48 -9.91 -24.73
C ALA A 33 -20.40 -10.46 -23.30
N SER A 34 -21.56 -10.81 -22.79
CA SER A 34 -21.75 -11.47 -21.50
C SER A 34 -21.21 -12.89 -21.59
N THR A 35 -19.95 -13.08 -21.20
CA THR A 35 -19.39 -14.40 -20.87
C THR A 35 -19.69 -14.65 -19.38
N PRO A 36 -20.46 -15.70 -19.02
CA PRO A 36 -20.68 -16.04 -17.62
C PRO A 36 -19.39 -16.68 -17.09
N GLY A 37 -18.64 -15.97 -16.23
CA GLY A 37 -17.51 -16.60 -15.53
C GLY A 37 -16.39 -15.69 -15.03
N THR A 38 -16.33 -14.42 -15.40
CA THR A 38 -15.27 -13.52 -14.88
C THR A 38 -15.73 -12.81 -13.61
N SER A 39 -15.18 -13.28 -12.49
CA SER A 39 -15.17 -12.59 -11.19
C SER A 39 -14.77 -11.11 -11.36
N PRO A 40 -15.47 -10.16 -10.71
CA PRO A 40 -15.07 -8.76 -10.71
C PRO A 40 -13.70 -8.61 -10.02
N GLY A 41 -12.62 -8.42 -10.80
CA GLY A 41 -11.28 -8.20 -10.26
C GLY A 41 -10.11 -8.52 -11.20
N ALA A 42 -10.35 -9.23 -12.31
CA ALA A 42 -9.28 -9.65 -13.22
C ALA A 42 -8.97 -8.67 -14.37
N ALA A 43 -9.13 -7.36 -14.14
CA ALA A 43 -8.76 -6.34 -15.11
C ALA A 43 -8.03 -5.17 -14.41
N GLY A 44 -6.70 -5.18 -14.45
CA GLY A 44 -5.88 -3.97 -14.45
C GLY A 44 -5.69 -3.17 -13.16
N GLY A 45 -6.08 -3.67 -11.98
CA GLY A 45 -5.85 -3.00 -10.70
C GLY A 45 -5.03 -3.86 -9.73
N THR A 46 -4.20 -3.22 -8.89
CA THR A 46 -3.45 -3.88 -7.80
C THR A 46 -4.35 -4.85 -7.05
N SER A 47 -4.10 -6.15 -7.16
CA SER A 47 -4.94 -7.16 -6.52
C SER A 47 -4.87 -6.99 -4.99
N PHE A 48 -6.00 -7.16 -4.30
CA PHE A 48 -6.06 -7.10 -2.82
C PHE A 48 -5.02 -8.02 -2.17
N SER A 49 -4.80 -9.20 -2.75
CA SER A 49 -3.74 -10.13 -2.33
C SER A 49 -2.34 -9.50 -2.39
N SER A 50 -2.04 -8.73 -3.45
CA SER A 50 -0.75 -8.05 -3.59
C SER A 50 -0.55 -6.99 -2.51
N VAL A 51 -1.58 -6.18 -2.23
CA VAL A 51 -1.52 -5.15 -1.16
C VAL A 51 -1.35 -5.81 0.21
N MET A 52 -2.09 -6.87 0.47
CA MET A 52 -2.01 -7.65 1.69
C MET A 52 -0.62 -8.29 1.88
N THR A 53 -0.03 -8.85 0.82
CA THR A 53 1.33 -9.41 0.85
C THR A 53 2.38 -8.34 1.14
N SER A 54 2.26 -7.15 0.53
CA SER A 54 3.14 -6.02 0.83
C SER A 54 3.01 -5.57 2.28
N MET A 55 1.79 -5.37 2.77
CA MET A 55 1.52 -4.99 4.17
C MET A 55 2.08 -6.01 5.18
N ALA A 56 1.92 -7.31 4.89
CA ALA A 56 2.50 -8.36 5.74
C ALA A 56 4.04 -8.30 5.75
N GLY A 57 4.67 -8.03 4.59
CA GLY A 57 6.11 -7.84 4.50
C GLY A 57 6.60 -6.63 5.30
N ASP A 58 5.92 -5.49 5.17
CA ASP A 58 6.23 -4.26 5.91
C ASP A 58 6.11 -4.45 7.42
N MET A 59 5.09 -5.20 7.85
CA MET A 59 4.88 -5.52 9.26
C MET A 59 6.01 -6.36 9.85
N VAL A 60 6.47 -7.40 9.14
CA VAL A 60 7.63 -8.20 9.56
C VAL A 60 8.89 -7.34 9.64
N ASN A 61 9.10 -6.46 8.67
CA ASN A 61 10.24 -5.55 8.65
C ASN A 61 10.21 -4.57 9.84
N ASN A 62 9.04 -3.98 10.13
CA ASN A 62 8.86 -3.09 11.28
C ASN A 62 9.13 -3.81 12.60
N LEU A 63 8.70 -5.06 12.74
CA LEU A 63 8.92 -5.86 13.94
C LEU A 63 10.42 -6.15 14.15
N LYS A 64 11.14 -6.55 13.09
CA LYS A 64 12.61 -6.72 13.13
C LYS A 64 13.34 -5.41 13.47
N GLN A 65 12.85 -4.29 12.96
CA GLN A 65 13.42 -2.98 13.25
C GLN A 65 13.19 -2.56 14.71
N ALA A 66 12.02 -2.85 15.27
CA ALA A 66 11.71 -2.63 16.68
C ALA A 66 12.56 -3.53 17.60
N GLU A 67 12.82 -4.78 17.24
CA GLU A 67 13.75 -5.65 17.96
C GLU A 67 15.18 -5.10 17.95
N SER A 68 15.64 -4.63 16.78
CA SER A 68 16.97 -4.02 16.66
C SER A 68 17.10 -2.73 17.47
N ALA A 69 16.07 -1.88 17.46
CA ALA A 69 16.00 -0.66 18.27
C ALA A 69 15.99 -0.99 19.77
N SER A 70 15.25 -2.01 20.19
CA SER A 70 15.22 -2.50 21.57
C SER A 70 16.59 -3.01 22.01
N PHE A 71 17.31 -3.73 21.14
CA PHE A 71 18.67 -4.18 21.41
C PHE A 71 19.66 -3.01 21.52
N ALA A 72 19.54 -2.02 20.63
CA ALA A 72 20.34 -0.80 20.67
C ALA A 72 20.07 0.05 21.92
N GLY A 73 18.82 0.07 22.39
CA GLY A 73 18.39 0.70 23.64
C GLY A 73 18.98 0.02 24.87
N MET A 74 18.92 -1.32 24.94
CA MET A 74 19.58 -2.09 26.01
C MET A 74 21.10 -1.86 26.05
N LYS A 75 21.72 -1.66 24.88
CA LYS A 75 23.16 -1.35 24.73
C LYS A 75 23.51 0.11 25.03
N GLY A 76 22.52 0.97 25.30
CA GLY A 76 22.70 2.40 25.57
C GLY A 76 23.07 3.24 24.33
N THR A 77 22.96 2.66 23.13
CA THR A 77 23.29 3.31 21.84
C THR A 77 22.13 4.03 21.19
N MET A 78 20.91 3.88 21.74
CA MET A 78 19.68 4.52 21.28
C MET A 78 18.92 5.07 22.48
N GLY A 79 18.32 6.26 22.35
CA GLY A 79 17.59 6.90 23.44
C GLY A 79 16.34 6.11 23.83
N THR A 80 16.02 6.07 25.13
CA THR A 80 14.81 5.38 25.64
C THR A 80 13.51 5.89 25.00
N ARG A 81 13.50 7.14 24.54
CA ARG A 81 12.38 7.75 23.81
C ARG A 81 12.18 7.14 22.41
N GLU A 82 13.27 6.94 21.68
CA GLU A 82 13.25 6.33 20.33
C GLU A 82 12.88 4.84 20.39
N VAL A 83 13.28 4.14 21.46
CA VAL A 83 12.86 2.75 21.70
C VAL A 83 11.34 2.68 21.91
N VAL A 84 10.77 3.60 22.70
CA VAL A 84 9.32 3.63 22.94
C VAL A 84 8.55 3.98 21.67
N ASP A 85 9.03 4.92 20.86
CA ASP A 85 8.42 5.24 19.56
C ASP A 85 8.44 4.02 18.62
N ALA A 86 9.58 3.32 18.52
CA ALA A 86 9.69 2.12 17.70
C ALA A 86 8.75 0.99 18.16
N VAL A 87 8.58 0.81 19.48
CA VAL A 87 7.65 -0.16 20.05
C VAL A 87 6.20 0.24 19.80
N MET A 88 5.86 1.52 19.96
CA MET A 88 4.51 2.03 19.66
C MET A 88 4.14 1.84 18.19
N GLN A 89 5.07 2.10 17.27
CA GLN A 89 4.88 1.89 15.84
C GLN A 89 4.62 0.40 15.52
N ALA A 90 5.35 -0.50 16.19
CA ALA A 90 5.14 -1.94 16.04
C ALA A 90 3.78 -2.39 16.62
N ASP A 91 3.35 -1.83 17.75
CA ASP A 91 2.08 -2.19 18.39
C ASP A 91 0.86 -1.78 17.55
N GLN A 92 0.91 -0.61 16.90
CA GLN A 92 -0.13 -0.19 15.97
C GLN A 92 -0.28 -1.16 14.78
N SER A 93 0.84 -1.65 14.26
CA SER A 93 0.84 -2.66 13.20
C SER A 93 0.29 -4.00 13.71
N LEU A 94 0.69 -4.41 14.93
CA LEU A 94 0.22 -5.63 15.60
C LEU A 94 -1.30 -5.65 15.77
N GLN A 95 -1.88 -4.55 16.25
CA GLN A 95 -3.33 -4.42 16.43
C GLN A 95 -4.09 -4.59 15.10
N THR A 96 -3.54 -4.07 14.02
CA THR A 96 -4.13 -4.20 12.68
C THR A 96 -4.12 -5.66 12.20
N ALA A 97 -3.00 -6.38 12.40
CA ALA A 97 -2.96 -7.81 12.05
C ALA A 97 -3.89 -8.67 12.90
N ILE A 98 -4.07 -8.33 14.18
CA ILE A 98 -5.02 -9.03 15.06
C ILE A 98 -6.45 -8.82 14.56
N ALA A 99 -6.84 -7.59 14.20
CA ALA A 99 -8.16 -7.31 13.63
C ALA A 99 -8.41 -8.10 12.33
N LEU A 100 -7.37 -8.22 11.50
CA LEU A 100 -7.42 -8.98 10.26
C LEU A 100 -7.53 -10.49 10.51
N ARG A 101 -6.77 -11.03 11.48
CA ARG A 101 -6.89 -12.42 11.94
C ARG A 101 -8.33 -12.71 12.36
N ASP A 102 -8.92 -11.83 13.15
CA ASP A 102 -10.27 -12.03 13.66
C ASP A 102 -11.31 -12.03 12.54
N LYS A 103 -11.16 -11.14 11.55
CA LYS A 103 -12.02 -11.12 10.35
C LYS A 103 -11.87 -12.36 9.47
N VAL A 104 -10.66 -12.87 9.28
CA VAL A 104 -10.42 -14.10 8.50
C VAL A 104 -11.02 -15.31 9.23
N VAL A 105 -10.85 -15.40 10.55
CA VAL A 105 -11.45 -16.47 11.35
C VAL A 105 -12.98 -16.38 11.31
N SER A 106 -13.56 -15.19 11.46
CA SER A 106 -15.00 -14.98 11.36
C SER A 106 -15.53 -15.39 9.98
N ALA A 107 -14.87 -14.99 8.90
CA ALA A 107 -15.26 -15.36 7.53
C ALA A 107 -15.19 -16.88 7.30
N PHE A 108 -14.17 -17.54 7.85
CA PHE A 108 -14.05 -19.00 7.79
C PHE A 108 -15.18 -19.71 8.54
N LEU A 109 -15.51 -19.24 9.76
CA LEU A 109 -16.63 -19.77 10.53
C LEU A 109 -17.98 -19.54 9.83
N ASP A 110 -18.16 -18.39 9.18
CA ASP A 110 -19.38 -18.05 8.44
C ASP A 110 -19.59 -18.98 7.24
N ILE A 111 -18.53 -19.20 6.44
CA ILE A 111 -18.54 -20.16 5.32
C ILE A 111 -18.84 -21.59 5.82
N THR A 112 -18.26 -21.97 6.95
CA THR A 112 -18.45 -23.33 7.52
C THR A 112 -19.84 -23.52 8.11
N LYS A 113 -20.47 -22.46 8.63
CA LYS A 113 -21.82 -22.48 9.20
C LYS A 113 -22.93 -22.32 8.16
N MET A 114 -22.60 -21.88 6.95
CA MET A 114 -23.48 -22.01 5.80
C MET A 114 -23.61 -23.49 5.46
N GLN A 115 -24.55 -24.16 6.13
CA GLN A 115 -24.87 -25.55 5.82
C GLN A 115 -25.40 -25.62 4.40
N ILE A 116 -24.83 -26.56 3.63
CA ILE A 116 -25.40 -27.04 2.36
C ILE A 116 -26.83 -27.55 2.56
#